data_AF-A0A3B8XDA7-F1
#
_entry.id   AF-A0A3B8XDA7-F1
#
_cell.length_a   1.000
_cell.length_b   1.000
_cell.length_c   1.000
_cell.angle_alpha   90.00
_cell.angle_beta   90.00
_cell.angle_gamma   90.00
#
_symmetry.space_group_name_H-M   'P 1'
#
loop_
_entity.id
_entity.type
_entity.pdbx_description
1 polymer ?
#
loop_
_entity_poly.entity_id
_entity_poly.type
_entity_poly.pdbx_seq_one_letter_code
_entity_poly.pdbx_strand_id
1 'polypeptide(L)' 'ETIPAPLLDRMELIRLDGYTEQEKIAIAKDHLLPRQVKQAGLNADEVTVTDEAVMSVITDHTREAGVRNL' A
#
# COMPACT_ATOMS: atom_id res chain seq x y z
N GLU A 1 14.08 -18.31 -1.75
CA GLU A 1 14.72 -19.29 -2.66
C GLU A 1 13.65 -20.12 -3.36
N THR A 2 13.03 -19.61 -4.42
CA THR A 2 11.82 -20.26 -5.02
C THR A 2 11.81 -20.31 -6.55
N ILE A 3 12.76 -19.69 -7.25
CA ILE A 3 12.82 -19.72 -8.73
C ILE A 3 14.02 -20.58 -9.18
N PRO A 4 13.84 -21.61 -10.02
CA PRO A 4 14.93 -22.42 -10.55
C PRO A 4 15.93 -21.60 -11.38
N ALA A 5 17.23 -21.87 -11.21
CA ALA A 5 18.31 -21.16 -11.92
C ALA A 5 18.13 -21.10 -13.45
N PRO A 6 17.71 -22.18 -14.17
CA PRO A 6 17.54 -22.11 -15.62
C PRO A 6 16.44 -21.14 -16.10
N LEU A 7 15.47 -20.82 -15.24
CA LEU A 7 14.45 -19.81 -15.54
C LEU A 7 14.97 -18.42 -15.20
N LEU A 8 15.65 -18.28 -14.05
CA LEU A 8 16.24 -17.03 -13.62
C LEU A 8 17.23 -16.47 -14.66
N ASP A 9 18.05 -17.34 -15.26
CA ASP A 9 19.02 -16.96 -16.30
C ASP A 9 18.38 -16.40 -17.58
N ARG A 10 17.07 -16.62 -17.77
CA ARG A 10 16.29 -16.15 -18.93
C ARG A 10 15.39 -14.95 -18.60
N MET A 11 15.45 -14.45 -17.37
CA MET A 11 14.62 -13.35 -16.88
C MET A 11 15.47 -12.12 -16.61
N GLU A 12 14.90 -10.94 -16.88
CA GLU A 12 15.39 -9.70 -16.31
C GLU A 12 14.78 -9.53 -14.91
N LEU A 13 15.63 -9.49 -13.88
CA LEU A 13 15.17 -9.34 -12.52
C LEU A 13 15.06 -7.86 -12.13
N ILE A 14 13.84 -7.34 -12.10
CA ILE A 14 13.56 -6.02 -11.53
C ILE A 14 13.20 -6.19 -10.06
N ARG A 15 13.97 -5.56 -9.16
CA ARG A 15 13.69 -5.55 -7.73
C ARG A 15 12.86 -4.30 -7.40
N LEU A 16 11.77 -4.51 -6.69
CA LEU A 16 10.94 -3.44 -6.15
C LEU A 16 11.09 -3.48 -4.64
N ASP A 17 11.54 -2.37 -4.07
CA ASP A 17 11.64 -2.20 -2.64
C ASP A 17 10.27 -1.90 -2.03
N GLY A 18 10.21 -1.94 -0.70
CA GLY A 18 9.05 -1.47 0.03
C GLY A 18 8.89 0.05 -0.04
N TYR A 19 7.78 0.52 0.51
CA TYR A 19 7.48 1.94 0.58
C TYR A 19 7.88 2.52 1.93
N THR A 20 8.42 3.74 1.91
CA THR A 20 8.56 4.59 3.09
C THR A 20 7.18 5.00 3.63
N GLU A 21 7.11 5.43 4.89
CA GLU A 21 5.85 5.88 5.51
C GLU A 21 5.19 7.01 4.71
N GLN A 22 5.98 7.95 4.19
CA GLN A 22 5.48 9.06 3.37
C GLN A 22 4.90 8.58 2.04
N GLU A 23 5.58 7.64 1.36
CA GLU A 23 5.06 7.03 0.14
C GLU A 23 3.77 6.26 0.41
N LYS A 24 3.68 5.55 1.54
CA LYS A 24 2.45 4.87 1.95
C LYS A 24 1.29 5.84 2.19
N ILE A 25 1.54 7.00 2.79
CA ILE A 25 0.50 8.04 2.94
C ILE A 25 0.01 8.52 1.58
N ALA A 26 0.92 8.81 0.63
CA ALA A 26 0.55 9.24 -0.71
C ALA A 26 -0.30 8.16 -1.42
N ILE A 27 0.14 6.91 -1.38
CA ILE A 27 -0.60 5.77 -1.95
C ILE A 27 -1.97 5.60 -1.29
N ALA A 28 -2.04 5.75 0.04
CA ALA A 28 -3.30 5.64 0.77
C ALA A 28 -4.31 6.70 0.33
N LYS A 29 -3.88 7.96 0.20
CA LYS A 29 -4.74 9.08 -0.18
C LYS A 29 -5.17 9.02 -1.65
N ASP A 30 -4.22 8.74 -2.53
CA ASP A 30 -4.46 8.84 -3.98
C ASP A 30 -5.15 7.58 -4.54
N HIS A 31 -5.04 6.44 -3.84
CA HIS A 31 -5.49 5.15 -4.37
C HIS A 31 -6.30 4.32 -3.40
N LEU A 32 -5.83 4.08 -2.17
CA LEU A 32 -6.48 3.11 -1.29
C LEU A 32 -7.79 3.64 -0.70
N LEU A 33 -7.78 4.82 -0.10
CA LEU A 33 -8.96 5.42 0.53
C LEU A 33 -10.09 5.67 -0.47
N PRO A 34 -9.87 6.29 -1.65
CA PRO A 34 -10.95 6.46 -2.64
C PRO A 34 -11.54 5.12 -3.09
N ARG A 35 -10.69 4.09 -3.24
CA ARG A 35 -11.13 2.75 -3.60
C ARG A 35 -11.98 2.12 -2.49
N GLN A 36 -11.58 2.26 -1.22
CA GLN A 36 -12.31 1.71 -0.09
C GLN A 36 -13.65 2.42 0.14
N VAL A 37 -13.69 3.75 0.07
CA VAL A 37 -14.92 4.55 0.15
C VAL A 37 -15.93 4.07 -0.90
N LYS A 38 -15.48 3.91 -2.15
CA LYS A 38 -16.31 3.39 -3.25
C LYS A 38 -16.78 1.96 -2.99
N GLN A 39 -15.92 1.07 -2.48
CA GLN A 39 -16.27 -0.33 -2.19
C GLN A 39 -17.25 -0.45 -1.02
N ALA A 40 -17.17 0.44 -0.05
CA ALA A 40 -18.12 0.54 1.06
C ALA A 40 -19.47 1.16 0.64
N GLY A 41 -19.59 1.68 -0.59
CA GLY A 41 -20.81 2.33 -1.08
C GLY A 41 -21.04 3.72 -0.52
N LEU A 42 -19.99 4.37 -0.01
CA LEU A 42 -20.02 5.72 0.54
C LEU A 42 -19.67 6.76 -0.53
N ASN A 43 -20.19 7.97 -0.35
CA ASN A 43 -19.74 9.16 -1.07
C ASN A 43 -18.51 9.77 -0.38
N ALA A 44 -17.76 10.59 -1.12
CA ALA A 44 -16.49 11.16 -0.63
C ALA A 44 -16.66 12.16 0.52
N ASP A 45 -17.86 12.71 0.71
CA ASP A 45 -18.22 13.65 1.76
C ASP A 45 -18.81 12.98 3.01
N GLU A 46 -19.14 11.69 2.95
CA GLU A 46 -19.70 10.94 4.09
C GLU A 46 -18.64 10.46 5.07
N VAL A 47 -17.37 10.44 4.67
CA VAL A 47 -16.26 10.07 5.55
C VAL A 47 -15.03 10.93 5.29
N THR A 48 -14.37 11.36 6.36
CA THR A 48 -13.09 12.07 6.29
C THR A 48 -12.06 11.30 7.10
N VAL A 49 -10.94 10.97 6.46
CA VAL A 49 -9.78 10.35 7.11
C VAL A 49 -8.64 11.34 7.01
N THR A 50 -8.09 11.74 8.15
CA THR A 50 -6.99 12.72 8.20
C THR A 50 -5.64 12.05 7.95
N ASP A 51 -4.65 12.83 7.56
CA ASP A 51 -3.29 12.33 7.31
C ASP A 51 -2.67 11.74 8.58
N GLU A 52 -2.99 12.30 9.75
CA GLU A 52 -2.56 11.79 11.06
C GLU A 52 -3.17 10.41 11.36
N ALA A 53 -4.44 10.21 10.99
CA ALA A 53 -5.10 8.92 11.16
C ALA A 53 -4.44 7.86 10.26
N VAL A 54 -4.15 8.19 9.00
CA VAL A 54 -3.42 7.30 8.09
C VAL A 54 -2.03 6.99 8.63
N MET A 55 -1.31 7.99 9.14
CA MET A 55 0.01 7.81 9.73
C MET A 55 -0.05 6.82 10.91
N SER A 56 -0.99 7.00 11.84
CA SER A 56 -1.12 6.09 13.00
C SER A 56 -1.44 4.65 12.56
N VAL A 57 -2.26 4.45 11.52
CA VAL A 57 -2.46 3.10 10.96
C VAL A 57 -1.16 2.52 10.43
N ILE A 58 -0.38 3.30 9.69
CA ILE A 58 0.90 2.85 9.14
C ILE A 58 1.89 2.48 10.26
N THR A 59 2.06 3.34 11.26
CA THR A 59 3.11 3.19 12.30
C THR A 59 2.71 2.22 13.41
N ASP A 60 1.45 2.26 13.82
CA ASP A 60 0.99 1.59 15.06
C ASP A 60 0.23 0.30 14.77
N HIS A 61 -0.36 0.18 13.57
CA HIS A 61 -1.27 -0.91 13.23
C HIS A 61 -0.81 -1.79 12.06
N THR A 62 0.23 -1.40 11.32
CA THR A 62 0.81 -2.23 10.24
C THR A 62 2.28 -2.52 10.46
N ARG A 63 2.74 -3.70 10.06
CA ARG A 63 4.17 -4.05 10.01
C ARG A 63 4.47 -4.85 8.75
N GLU A 64 4.50 -4.15 7.63
CA GLU A 64 4.84 -4.70 6.33
C GLU A 64 5.61 -3.70 5.46
N ALA A 65 6.32 -4.19 4.45
CA ALA A 65 6.99 -3.33 3.45
C ALA A 65 6.01 -2.75 2.41
N GLY A 66 4.88 -3.43 2.17
CA GLY A 66 3.84 -3.04 1.23
C GLY A 66 2.70 -2.24 1.88
N VAL A 67 1.53 -2.30 1.24
CA VAL A 67 0.29 -1.61 1.63
C VAL A 67 -0.94 -2.53 1.52
N ARG A 68 -0.76 -3.83 1.80
CA ARG A 68 -1.84 -4.81 1.65
C ARG A 68 -2.77 -4.81 2.87
N ASN A 69 -2.19 -4.61 4.05
CA ASN A 69 -2.87 -4.53 5.33
C ASN A 69 -3.13 -3.07 5.76
N LEU A 70 -2.63 -2.10 4.99
CA LEU A 70 -2.99 -0.69 5.07
C LEU A 70 -4.33 -0.45 4.36
#